data_AF-D6RXN9-F1
#
_entry.id   AF-D6RXN9-F1
#
_cell.length_a   1.000
_cell.length_b   1.000
_cell.length_c   1.000
_cell.angle_alpha   90.00
_cell.angle_beta   90.00
_cell.angle_gamma   90.00
#
_symmetry.space_group_name_H-M   'P 1'
#
loop_
_entity.id
_entity.type
_entity.pdbx_description
1 polymer ?
#
loop_
_entity_poly.entity_id
_entity_poly.type
_entity_poly.pdbx_seq_one_letter_code
_entity_poly.pdbx_strand_id
1 'polypeptide(L)'
;MLLIGVFGGCLYKYPDFVDTDLDSRLPNILTLEEHDKQFFTKDFYKNLISSSKEIGLKLHKVLVDYLNPQSEEVDRVLKYNQVINIYWSFLRSIAKNISKLTMEQKILFRFAALIPNALGSEIQLLISKTIWDNHYNESFIYFDEWLYGVNSFKLSRLATDLPMDNFKEEDMEKILLNKREKLLANIDFAKSSLKRTDKIREEALYKLKSMFGFLFSSNSQNDIPYMSEYGVRSPYANSILKPLNFAGDYVDDLIKSNRDINVFINKIEDANRELFEIQNKMNNIGMSVESTIAHDEVEVIRSANKLAIGPRGNHFPILLRNNVVANPQFFGSRERIMQLVWEIEDIQPKLFQKAYRGDLLRVVPYFILIPSYGDKGICWESIDVKNRANGRGKILIPMYAKNLRKAVILGIADFVWELAKEQASFRWMETGITGQYYDYYVKFIKKGNVKNFFLEDYFLWIEKESKGIQKLEKMVRGIMWRNLPFSKNLKEALAKKSFIYKDLIDKDKNIQISDGY
;
A
#
# COMPACT_ATOMS: atom_id res chain seq x y z
N MET A 1 5.11 -36.53 -8.61
CA MET A 1 6.06 -36.36 -9.73
C MET A 1 5.30 -35.71 -10.87
N LEU A 2 5.29 -34.38 -10.93
CA LEU A 2 4.64 -33.60 -11.98
C LEU A 2 5.70 -32.62 -12.50
N LEU A 3 5.99 -32.74 -13.79
CA LEU A 3 7.06 -32.07 -14.49
C LEU A 3 6.93 -30.55 -14.37
N ILE A 4 7.94 -29.93 -13.76
CA ILE A 4 8.21 -28.50 -13.84
C ILE A 4 8.78 -28.25 -15.24
N GLY A 5 7.88 -27.88 -16.16
CA GLY A 5 8.24 -27.40 -17.49
C GLY A 5 8.85 -26.01 -17.40
N VAL A 6 10.14 -25.94 -17.70
CA VAL A 6 10.92 -24.73 -17.93
C VAL A 6 10.35 -24.01 -19.17
N PHE A 7 9.54 -22.99 -18.95
CA PHE A 7 9.33 -21.91 -19.93
C PHE A 7 9.72 -20.58 -19.31
N GLY A 8 10.72 -19.95 -19.93
CA GLY A 8 11.34 -18.70 -19.51
C GLY A 8 10.39 -17.51 -19.60
N GLY A 9 10.39 -16.73 -18.52
CA GLY A 9 9.63 -15.49 -18.36
C GLY A 9 9.26 -15.37 -16.89
N CYS A 10 10.16 -14.83 -16.07
CA CYS A 10 9.85 -14.57 -14.66
C CYS A 10 8.83 -13.41 -14.63
N LEU A 11 7.54 -13.73 -14.72
CA LEU A 11 6.46 -12.76 -14.66
C LEU A 11 6.31 -12.36 -13.20
N TYR A 12 6.77 -11.16 -12.84
CA TYR A 12 6.44 -10.59 -11.53
C TYR A 12 4.92 -10.53 -11.38
N LYS A 13 4.45 -10.93 -10.19
CA LYS A 13 3.05 -10.88 -9.80
C LYS A 13 2.72 -9.51 -9.22
N TYR A 14 1.61 -8.95 -9.67
CA TYR A 14 1.07 -7.69 -9.18
C TYR A 14 -0.38 -7.93 -8.77
N PRO A 15 -0.88 -7.23 -7.75
CA PRO A 15 -2.29 -7.30 -7.39
C PRO A 15 -3.14 -6.76 -8.55
N ASP A 16 -3.76 -7.66 -9.31
CA ASP A 16 -4.60 -7.31 -10.48
C ASP A 16 -5.85 -6.49 -10.07
N PHE A 17 -6.28 -6.60 -8.81
CA PHE A 17 -7.44 -5.88 -8.27
C PHE A 17 -7.12 -5.23 -6.91
N VAL A 18 -7.79 -4.11 -6.64
CA VAL A 18 -7.80 -3.50 -5.31
C VAL A 18 -8.92 -4.14 -4.52
N ASP A 19 -8.58 -4.90 -3.48
CA ASP A 19 -9.59 -5.43 -2.57
C ASP A 19 -10.14 -4.29 -1.72
N THR A 20 -11.33 -3.83 -2.08
CA THR A 20 -12.02 -2.73 -1.39
C THR A 20 -12.83 -3.19 -0.19
N ASP A 21 -12.87 -4.50 0.11
CA ASP A 21 -13.61 -5.03 1.24
C ASP A 21 -13.05 -4.48 2.57
N LEU A 22 -13.94 -3.95 3.40
CA LEU A 22 -13.60 -3.36 4.69
C LEU A 22 -13.18 -4.42 5.72
N ASP A 23 -13.61 -5.67 5.53
CA ASP A 23 -13.27 -6.80 6.41
C ASP A 23 -11.96 -7.49 5.98
N SER A 24 -11.43 -7.17 4.79
CA SER A 24 -10.15 -7.68 4.32
C SER A 24 -8.99 -7.21 5.21
N ARG A 25 -8.03 -8.10 5.45
CA ARG A 25 -6.81 -7.80 6.22
C ARG A 25 -5.58 -8.34 5.50
N LEU A 26 -4.44 -7.70 5.74
CA LEU A 26 -3.16 -8.24 5.29
C LEU A 26 -2.92 -9.63 5.91
N PRO A 27 -2.27 -10.56 5.17
CA PRO A 27 -1.95 -11.88 5.69
C PRO A 27 -0.95 -11.79 6.83
N ASN A 28 -1.16 -12.62 7.86
CA ASN A 28 -0.20 -12.73 8.96
C ASN A 28 1.00 -13.59 8.50
N ILE A 29 2.18 -12.98 8.47
CA ILE A 29 3.39 -13.61 7.95
C ILE A 29 4.16 -14.25 9.08
N LEU A 30 4.44 -15.54 8.96
CA LEU A 30 5.19 -16.31 9.96
C LEU A 30 6.65 -16.55 9.55
N THR A 31 6.93 -16.59 8.25
CA THR A 31 8.24 -16.91 7.69
C THR A 31 8.84 -15.69 7.00
N LEU A 32 10.06 -15.33 7.41
CA LEU A 32 10.82 -14.22 6.81
C LEU A 32 11.92 -14.68 5.85
N GLU A 33 12.27 -15.96 5.91
CA GLU A 33 13.38 -16.55 5.17
C GLU A 33 12.93 -17.83 4.43
N GLU A 34 13.60 -18.12 3.33
CA GLU A 34 13.50 -19.34 2.55
C GLU A 34 14.86 -20.05 2.45
N HIS A 35 14.92 -21.11 1.64
CA HIS A 35 16.16 -21.85 1.39
C HIS A 35 17.22 -20.97 0.73
N ASP A 36 18.49 -21.24 1.01
CA ASP A 36 19.61 -20.51 0.42
C ASP A 36 19.70 -20.78 -1.09
N LYS A 37 19.61 -19.71 -1.87
CA LYS A 37 19.65 -19.73 -3.34
C LYS A 37 21.05 -19.53 -3.93
N GLN A 38 22.07 -19.33 -3.10
CA GLN A 38 23.48 -19.21 -3.50
C GLN A 38 23.74 -18.20 -4.63
N PHE A 39 23.27 -16.97 -4.46
CA PHE A 39 23.32 -15.96 -5.52
C PHE A 39 24.72 -15.44 -5.86
N PHE A 40 25.63 -15.45 -4.90
CA PHE A 40 26.93 -14.81 -5.03
C PHE A 40 27.96 -15.78 -5.60
N THR A 41 28.14 -15.74 -6.92
CA THR A 41 29.19 -16.48 -7.63
C THR A 41 30.49 -15.69 -7.71
N LYS A 42 31.61 -16.36 -8.03
CA LYS A 42 32.93 -15.71 -8.17
C LYS A 42 32.95 -14.61 -9.24
N ASP A 43 32.16 -14.78 -10.30
CA ASP A 43 32.10 -13.83 -11.43
C ASP A 43 31.00 -12.77 -11.29
N PHE A 44 30.25 -12.74 -10.18
CA PHE A 44 29.10 -11.84 -9.96
C PHE A 44 29.41 -10.37 -10.29
N TYR A 45 30.50 -9.84 -9.71
CA TYR A 45 30.90 -8.45 -9.92
C TYR A 45 31.32 -8.17 -11.37
N LYS A 46 32.06 -9.11 -11.97
CA LYS A 46 32.54 -9.00 -13.36
C LYS A 46 31.37 -8.99 -14.33
N ASN A 47 30.38 -9.87 -14.14
CA ASN A 47 29.17 -9.94 -14.94
C ASN A 47 28.39 -8.61 -14.87
N LEU A 48 28.19 -8.07 -13.66
CA LEU A 48 27.51 -6.78 -13.46
C LEU A 48 28.20 -5.63 -14.19
N ILE A 49 29.49 -5.42 -13.95
CA ILE A 49 30.25 -4.31 -14.55
C ILE A 49 30.31 -4.44 -16.08
N SER A 50 30.43 -5.67 -16.60
CA SER A 50 30.45 -5.92 -18.04
C SER A 50 29.11 -5.64 -18.74
N SER A 51 28.00 -5.59 -17.99
CA SER A 51 26.65 -5.44 -18.55
C SER A 51 26.40 -4.05 -19.17
N SER A 52 27.10 -3.01 -18.72
CA SER A 52 27.15 -1.71 -19.41
C SER A 52 28.60 -1.29 -19.60
N LYS A 53 29.17 -1.62 -20.76
CA LYS A 53 30.62 -1.53 -21.05
C LYS A 53 31.25 -0.21 -20.59
N GLU A 54 30.75 0.93 -21.06
CA GLU A 54 31.37 2.23 -20.77
C GLU A 54 31.12 2.72 -19.34
N ILE A 55 29.88 2.69 -18.88
CA ILE A 55 29.49 3.25 -17.57
C ILE A 55 29.96 2.33 -16.44
N GLY A 56 29.89 1.01 -16.63
CA GLY A 56 30.42 0.03 -15.69
C GLY A 56 31.92 0.17 -15.49
N LEU A 57 32.71 0.33 -16.55
CA LEU A 57 34.16 0.56 -16.41
C LEU A 57 34.47 1.88 -15.70
N LYS A 58 33.69 2.94 -15.96
CA LYS A 58 33.80 4.21 -15.22
C LYS A 58 33.46 4.01 -13.73
N LEU A 59 32.39 3.28 -13.42
CA LEU A 59 31.99 2.97 -12.05
C LEU A 59 33.09 2.18 -11.32
N HIS A 60 33.68 1.16 -11.96
CA HIS A 60 34.77 0.38 -11.39
C HIS A 60 35.99 1.26 -11.05
N LYS A 61 36.44 2.12 -11.98
CA LYS A 61 37.57 3.03 -11.76
C LYS A 61 37.33 3.94 -10.55
N VAL A 62 36.17 4.61 -10.51
CA VAL A 62 35.84 5.55 -9.41
C VAL A 62 35.69 4.83 -8.07
N LEU A 63 35.18 3.59 -8.06
CA LEU A 63 35.12 2.78 -6.83
C LEU A 63 36.51 2.39 -6.32
N VAL A 64 37.43 2.00 -7.20
CA VAL A 64 38.82 1.70 -6.82
C VAL A 64 39.50 2.95 -6.26
N ASP A 65 39.30 4.11 -6.90
CA ASP A 65 39.87 5.39 -6.45
C ASP A 65 39.30 5.87 -5.12
N TYR A 66 38.04 5.53 -4.82
CA TYR A 66 37.37 5.85 -3.55
C TYR A 66 37.81 4.90 -2.42
N LEU A 67 37.98 3.61 -2.71
CA LEU A 67 38.43 2.62 -1.73
C LEU A 67 39.93 2.72 -1.42
N ASN A 68 40.69 3.48 -2.20
CA ASN A 68 42.12 3.67 -1.99
C ASN A 68 42.41 4.52 -0.73
N PRO A 69 43.09 3.97 0.28
CA PRO A 69 43.31 4.62 1.58
C PRO A 69 44.20 5.88 1.53
N GLN A 70 44.94 6.12 0.44
CA GLN A 70 45.91 7.23 0.30
C GLN A 70 45.29 8.59 -0.09
N SER A 71 43.96 8.70 -0.15
CA SER A 71 43.27 9.93 -0.57
C SER A 71 43.06 10.92 0.59
N GLU A 72 43.34 12.21 0.36
CA GLU A 72 43.03 13.31 1.28
C GLU A 72 41.51 13.41 1.54
N GLU A 73 41.10 13.92 2.70
CA GLU A 73 39.68 13.95 3.12
C GLU A 73 38.77 14.75 2.18
N VAL A 74 39.25 15.86 1.63
CA VAL A 74 38.51 16.71 0.69
C VAL A 74 38.24 15.96 -0.62
N ASP A 75 39.23 15.23 -1.11
CA ASP A 75 39.10 14.39 -2.32
C ASP A 75 38.12 13.23 -2.11
N ARG A 76 38.03 12.68 -0.89
CA ARG A 76 37.07 11.61 -0.57
C ARG A 76 35.63 12.06 -0.71
N VAL A 77 35.29 13.30 -0.32
CA VAL A 77 33.92 13.83 -0.46
C VAL A 77 33.56 14.04 -1.94
N LEU A 78 34.48 14.56 -2.74
CA LEU A 78 34.28 14.72 -4.18
C LEU A 78 34.11 13.35 -4.87
N LYS A 79 34.98 12.39 -4.56
CA LYS A 79 34.88 11.01 -5.06
C LYS A 79 33.60 10.33 -4.61
N TYR A 80 33.17 10.53 -3.38
CA TYR A 80 31.90 10.01 -2.87
C TYR A 80 30.70 10.49 -3.70
N ASN A 81 30.64 11.79 -4.01
CA ASN A 81 29.59 12.34 -4.86
C ASN A 81 29.68 11.83 -6.32
N GLN A 82 30.90 11.61 -6.83
CA GLN A 82 31.10 10.99 -8.15
C GLN A 82 30.59 9.54 -8.17
N VAL A 83 30.88 8.74 -7.15
CA VAL A 83 30.34 7.37 -7.01
C VAL A 83 28.82 7.40 -7.05
N ILE A 84 28.18 8.29 -6.28
CA ILE A 84 26.72 8.43 -6.26
C ILE A 84 26.19 8.70 -7.67
N ASN A 85 26.73 9.71 -8.35
CA ASN A 85 26.24 10.12 -9.67
C ASN A 85 26.42 9.02 -10.73
N ILE A 86 27.59 8.37 -10.75
CA ILE A 86 27.87 7.31 -11.72
C ILE A 86 27.06 6.05 -11.41
N TYR A 87 26.86 5.70 -10.14
CA TYR A 87 26.02 4.57 -9.75
C TYR A 87 24.58 4.72 -10.25
N TRP A 88 23.96 5.89 -10.05
CA TRP A 88 22.60 6.11 -10.54
C TRP A 88 22.54 6.13 -12.07
N SER A 89 23.55 6.68 -12.75
CA SER A 89 23.69 6.60 -14.21
C SER A 89 23.83 5.14 -14.70
N PHE A 90 24.57 4.30 -13.96
CA PHE A 90 24.71 2.88 -14.22
C PHE A 90 23.38 2.14 -14.09
N LEU A 91 22.60 2.40 -13.04
CA LEU A 91 21.24 1.84 -12.90
C LEU A 91 20.33 2.27 -14.05
N ARG A 92 20.37 3.55 -14.46
CA ARG A 92 19.60 4.04 -15.63
C ARG A 92 19.97 3.32 -16.91
N SER A 93 21.26 3.05 -17.13
CA SER A 93 21.72 2.30 -18.29
C SER A 93 21.19 0.86 -18.31
N ILE A 94 21.15 0.20 -17.16
CA ILE A 94 20.61 -1.17 -17.05
C ILE A 94 19.08 -1.17 -17.21
N ALA A 95 18.40 -0.14 -16.68
CA ALA A 95 16.94 -0.02 -16.72
C ALA A 95 16.36 0.06 -18.14
N LYS A 96 17.15 0.45 -19.15
CA LYS A 96 16.72 0.40 -20.56
C LYS A 96 16.31 -1.01 -21.03
N ASN A 97 16.90 -2.04 -20.43
CA ASN A 97 16.66 -3.46 -20.75
C ASN A 97 15.93 -4.18 -19.60
N ILE A 98 15.06 -3.49 -18.87
CA ILE A 98 14.38 -4.03 -17.67
C ILE A 98 13.59 -5.33 -17.94
N SER A 99 13.10 -5.53 -19.16
CA SER A 99 12.36 -6.74 -19.54
C SER A 99 13.22 -8.02 -19.53
N LYS A 100 14.55 -7.90 -19.60
CA LYS A 100 15.50 -9.02 -19.67
C LYS A 100 16.68 -8.82 -18.70
N LEU A 101 16.39 -8.57 -17.42
CA LEU A 101 17.43 -8.48 -16.40
C LEU A 101 18.04 -9.85 -16.06
N THR A 102 19.36 -9.90 -15.93
CA THR A 102 20.06 -11.05 -15.33
C THR A 102 19.80 -11.11 -13.82
N MET A 103 20.08 -12.26 -13.20
CA MET A 103 19.87 -12.41 -11.76
C MET A 103 20.74 -11.43 -10.95
N GLU A 104 21.99 -11.19 -11.36
CA GLU A 104 22.87 -10.23 -10.70
C GLU A 104 22.33 -8.81 -10.79
N GLN A 105 21.77 -8.42 -11.94
CA GLN A 105 21.16 -7.10 -12.10
C GLN A 105 19.91 -6.95 -11.23
N LYS A 106 19.09 -8.00 -11.10
CA LYS A 106 17.95 -7.99 -10.18
C LYS A 106 18.40 -7.83 -8.73
N ILE A 107 19.46 -8.52 -8.31
CA ILE A 107 20.05 -8.38 -6.97
C ILE A 107 20.57 -6.96 -6.73
N LEU A 108 21.20 -6.36 -7.74
CA LEU A 108 21.64 -4.96 -7.69
C LEU A 108 20.47 -4.00 -7.47
N PHE A 109 19.39 -4.12 -8.25
CA PHE A 109 18.22 -3.24 -8.08
C PHE A 109 17.49 -3.50 -6.76
N ARG A 110 17.33 -4.76 -6.36
CA ARG A 110 16.58 -5.15 -5.16
C ARG A 110 17.29 -4.81 -3.86
N PHE A 111 18.61 -5.01 -3.81
CA PHE A 111 19.38 -4.93 -2.57
C PHE A 111 20.53 -3.92 -2.61
N ALA A 112 20.79 -3.24 -3.72
CA ALA A 112 21.99 -2.43 -3.91
C ALA A 112 23.31 -3.20 -3.67
N ALA A 113 23.28 -4.51 -3.84
CA ALA A 113 24.41 -5.41 -3.63
C ALA A 113 25.31 -5.41 -4.88
N LEU A 114 26.27 -4.48 -4.92
CA LEU A 114 27.22 -4.35 -6.03
C LEU A 114 28.49 -5.18 -5.80
N ILE A 115 29.11 -5.08 -4.61
CA ILE A 115 30.42 -5.68 -4.31
C ILE A 115 30.21 -6.78 -3.26
N PRO A 116 30.18 -8.07 -3.64
CA PRO A 116 29.92 -9.16 -2.69
C PRO A 116 30.89 -9.16 -1.51
N ASN A 117 32.18 -8.94 -1.76
CA ASN A 117 33.21 -8.90 -0.71
C ASN A 117 32.96 -7.83 0.35
N ALA A 118 32.30 -6.71 0.00
CA ALA A 118 32.01 -5.63 0.94
C ALA A 118 30.78 -5.90 1.83
N LEU A 119 29.98 -6.93 1.52
CA LEU A 119 28.79 -7.32 2.27
C LEU A 119 29.12 -8.21 3.48
N GLY A 120 30.18 -9.03 3.38
CA GLY A 120 30.44 -10.12 4.33
C GLY A 120 29.51 -11.32 4.16
N SER A 121 29.92 -12.47 4.71
CA SER A 121 29.20 -13.76 4.55
C SER A 121 27.79 -13.75 5.15
N GLU A 122 27.60 -13.07 6.28
CA GLU A 122 26.32 -13.02 6.99
C GLU A 122 25.23 -12.31 6.17
N ILE A 123 25.55 -11.16 5.57
CA ILE A 123 24.61 -10.39 4.74
C ILE A 123 24.37 -11.09 3.40
N GLN A 124 25.40 -11.71 2.83
CA GLN A 124 25.23 -12.52 1.62
C GLN A 124 24.25 -13.68 1.86
N LEU A 125 24.37 -14.37 3.00
CA LEU A 125 23.46 -15.43 3.40
C LEU A 125 22.03 -14.89 3.60
N LEU A 126 21.90 -13.74 4.27
CA LEU A 126 20.60 -13.09 4.50
C LEU A 126 19.90 -12.75 3.17
N ILE A 127 20.61 -12.13 2.23
CA ILE A 127 20.08 -11.83 0.88
C ILE A 127 19.69 -13.12 0.15
N SER A 128 20.51 -14.18 0.28
CA SER A 128 20.28 -15.45 -0.41
C SER A 128 19.10 -16.26 0.16
N LYS A 129 18.74 -16.01 1.42
CA LYS A 129 17.57 -16.57 2.10
C LYS A 129 16.34 -15.66 2.07
N THR A 130 16.41 -14.45 1.54
CA THR A 130 15.27 -13.53 1.51
C THR A 130 14.23 -14.01 0.50
N ILE A 131 12.94 -13.98 0.83
CA ILE A 131 11.86 -14.44 -0.05
C ILE A 131 11.76 -13.56 -1.32
N TRP A 132 11.90 -14.20 -2.49
CA TRP A 132 11.89 -13.49 -3.77
C TRP A 132 10.50 -13.22 -4.32
N ASP A 133 9.70 -14.28 -4.43
CA ASP A 133 8.42 -14.23 -5.12
C ASP A 133 7.32 -13.66 -4.23
N ASN A 134 6.46 -12.83 -4.82
CA ASN A 134 5.28 -12.31 -4.14
C ASN A 134 4.18 -13.40 -4.05
N HIS A 135 4.34 -14.32 -3.12
CA HIS A 135 3.39 -15.42 -2.88
C HIS A 135 2.02 -14.93 -2.42
N TYR A 136 2.00 -13.81 -1.70
CA TYR A 136 0.79 -13.24 -1.09
C TYR A 136 -0.01 -12.35 -2.05
N ASN A 137 0.56 -11.99 -3.20
CA ASN A 137 -0.04 -11.08 -4.18
C ASN A 137 -0.45 -9.71 -3.58
N GLU A 138 0.34 -9.23 -2.61
CA GLU A 138 0.09 -7.97 -1.90
C GLU A 138 0.87 -6.80 -2.51
N SER A 139 0.53 -5.56 -2.15
CA SER A 139 1.08 -4.32 -2.73
C SER A 139 2.46 -3.91 -2.20
N PHE A 140 3.30 -4.86 -1.81
CA PHE A 140 4.67 -4.63 -1.33
C PHE A 140 5.67 -5.02 -2.42
N ILE A 141 6.34 -4.02 -3.01
CA ILE A 141 7.02 -4.17 -4.30
C ILE A 141 8.49 -3.75 -4.16
N TYR A 142 9.41 -4.62 -4.58
CA TYR A 142 10.83 -4.27 -4.64
C TYR A 142 11.13 -3.32 -5.79
N PHE A 143 12.25 -2.60 -5.73
CA PHE A 143 12.63 -1.62 -6.75
C PHE A 143 12.69 -2.22 -8.18
N ASP A 144 13.24 -3.43 -8.36
CA ASP A 144 13.28 -4.11 -9.67
C ASP A 144 11.87 -4.46 -10.19
N GLU A 145 10.99 -4.92 -9.30
CA GLU A 145 9.60 -5.25 -9.61
C GLU A 145 8.80 -3.99 -9.96
N TRP A 146 9.07 -2.88 -9.28
CA TRP A 146 8.43 -1.59 -9.58
C TRP A 146 8.77 -1.15 -11.00
N LEU A 147 10.06 -1.12 -11.35
CA LEU A 147 10.52 -0.71 -12.68
C LEU A 147 9.94 -1.60 -13.78
N TYR A 148 9.93 -2.92 -13.58
CA TYR A 148 9.31 -3.82 -14.55
C TYR A 148 7.80 -3.61 -14.64
N GLY A 149 7.11 -3.36 -13.52
CA GLY A 149 5.66 -3.18 -13.47
C GLY A 149 5.23 -1.90 -14.17
N VAL A 150 6.00 -0.82 -14.00
CA VAL A 150 5.81 0.44 -14.71
C VAL A 150 6.11 0.27 -16.21
N ASN A 151 7.19 -0.43 -16.56
CA ASN A 151 7.55 -0.65 -17.96
C ASN A 151 6.55 -1.55 -18.71
N SER A 152 6.00 -2.55 -18.03
CA SER A 152 4.97 -3.43 -18.57
C SER A 152 3.55 -2.85 -18.45
N PHE A 153 3.42 -1.60 -18.01
CA PHE A 153 2.16 -0.88 -17.83
C PHE A 153 1.16 -1.59 -16.91
N LYS A 154 1.68 -2.36 -15.95
CA LYS A 154 0.90 -2.96 -14.87
C LYS A 154 0.74 -2.00 -13.68
N LEU A 155 1.69 -1.08 -13.51
CA LEU A 155 1.69 -0.08 -12.43
C LEU A 155 1.66 1.34 -13.01
N SER A 156 1.03 2.27 -12.30
CA SER A 156 1.09 3.69 -12.62
C SER A 156 2.43 4.29 -12.18
N ARG A 157 3.00 5.18 -13.01
CA ARG A 157 4.27 5.87 -12.72
C ARG A 157 4.17 6.70 -11.45
N LEU A 158 5.31 6.98 -10.85
CA LEU A 158 5.42 8.02 -9.85
C LEU A 158 5.15 9.40 -10.48
N ALA A 159 4.36 10.21 -9.81
CA ALA A 159 4.02 11.57 -10.21
C ALA A 159 5.27 12.44 -10.17
N THR A 160 5.35 13.34 -11.14
CA THR A 160 6.41 14.34 -11.28
C THR A 160 5.77 15.71 -11.43
N ASP A 161 6.31 16.71 -10.75
CA ASP A 161 5.82 18.10 -10.80
C ASP A 161 6.13 18.84 -12.12
N LEU A 162 6.71 18.15 -13.10
CA LEU A 162 7.00 18.73 -14.41
C LEU A 162 5.67 18.96 -15.15
N PRO A 163 5.42 20.17 -15.69
CA PRO A 163 4.32 20.37 -16.62
C PRO A 163 4.49 19.40 -17.79
N MET A 164 3.39 18.83 -18.25
CA MET A 164 3.37 17.95 -19.42
C MET A 164 3.80 18.76 -20.64
N ASP A 165 5.09 18.76 -20.96
CA ASP A 165 5.62 19.49 -22.11
C ASP A 165 5.01 18.95 -23.41
N ASN A 166 4.53 19.91 -24.20
CA ASN A 166 3.95 19.87 -25.55
C ASN A 166 3.90 18.52 -26.27
N PHE A 167 2.66 18.06 -26.47
CA PHE A 167 2.26 16.92 -27.28
C PHE A 167 2.81 17.01 -28.72
N LYS A 168 3.59 16.00 -29.13
CA LYS A 168 3.95 15.72 -30.53
C LYS A 168 4.08 14.20 -30.70
N GLU A 169 3.22 13.63 -31.53
CA GLU A 169 3.22 12.32 -32.24
C GLU A 169 3.71 11.02 -31.56
N GLU A 170 4.52 11.05 -30.49
CA GLU A 170 4.78 9.97 -29.52
C GLU A 170 3.59 9.74 -28.56
N ASP A 171 2.48 10.46 -28.75
CA ASP A 171 1.36 10.54 -27.81
C ASP A 171 0.24 9.54 -28.04
N MET A 172 0.26 8.72 -29.10
CA MET A 172 -0.77 7.69 -29.27
C MET A 172 -0.70 6.64 -28.16
N GLU A 173 0.49 6.21 -27.75
CA GLU A 173 0.65 5.30 -26.62
C GLU A 173 0.22 5.94 -25.30
N LYS A 174 0.56 7.21 -25.05
CA LYS A 174 0.14 7.93 -23.84
C LYS A 174 -1.37 8.20 -23.80
N ILE A 175 -1.99 8.50 -24.94
CA ILE A 175 -3.44 8.66 -25.08
C ILE A 175 -4.14 7.32 -24.86
N LEU A 176 -3.65 6.24 -25.46
CA LEU A 176 -4.13 4.89 -25.21
C LEU A 176 -3.93 4.47 -23.74
N LEU A 177 -2.84 4.90 -23.09
CA LEU A 177 -2.57 4.70 -21.67
C LEU A 177 -3.61 5.39 -20.80
N ASN A 178 -3.83 6.69 -21.03
CA ASN A 178 -4.81 7.46 -20.28
C ASN A 178 -6.22 6.93 -20.51
N LYS A 179 -6.53 6.43 -21.72
CA LYS A 179 -7.81 5.76 -21.99
C LYS A 179 -7.92 4.42 -21.25
N ARG A 180 -6.86 3.61 -21.25
CA ARG A 180 -6.77 2.34 -20.52
C ARG A 180 -6.93 2.53 -19.01
N GLU A 181 -6.21 3.48 -18.41
CA GLU A 181 -6.30 3.78 -16.97
C GLU A 181 -7.70 4.26 -16.58
N LYS A 182 -8.34 5.09 -17.41
CA LYS A 182 -9.74 5.50 -17.20
C LYS A 182 -10.70 4.31 -17.26
N LEU A 183 -10.52 3.40 -18.22
CA LEU A 183 -11.35 2.20 -18.33
C LEU A 183 -11.16 1.24 -17.17
N LEU A 184 -9.91 1.02 -16.72
CA LEU A 184 -9.62 0.23 -15.52
C LEU A 184 -10.27 0.85 -14.28
N ALA A 185 -10.17 2.17 -14.09
CA ALA A 185 -10.84 2.86 -13.00
C ALA A 185 -12.38 2.70 -13.05
N ASN A 186 -12.97 2.76 -14.26
CA ASN A 186 -14.40 2.53 -14.44
C ASN A 186 -14.83 1.09 -14.12
N ILE A 187 -14.03 0.10 -14.51
CA ILE A 187 -14.28 -1.32 -14.20
C ILE A 187 -14.18 -1.56 -12.70
N ASP A 188 -13.15 -1.02 -12.06
CA ASP A 188 -12.94 -1.17 -10.63
C ASP A 188 -14.11 -0.56 -9.83
N PHE A 189 -14.58 0.61 -10.25
CA PHE A 189 -15.77 1.25 -9.68
C PHE A 189 -17.06 0.42 -9.91
N ALA A 190 -17.23 -0.13 -11.11
CA ALA A 190 -18.39 -0.96 -11.42
C ALA A 190 -18.36 -2.28 -10.61
N LYS A 191 -17.18 -2.88 -10.41
CA LYS A 191 -17.00 -4.08 -9.58
C LYS A 191 -17.26 -3.83 -8.10
N SER A 192 -16.76 -2.74 -7.53
CA SER A 192 -17.03 -2.40 -6.12
C SER A 192 -18.53 -2.14 -5.90
N SER A 193 -19.17 -1.45 -6.85
CA SER A 193 -20.62 -1.22 -6.83
C SER A 193 -21.40 -2.52 -6.95
N LEU A 194 -20.99 -3.43 -7.85
CA LEU A 194 -21.59 -4.74 -8.04
C LEU A 194 -21.54 -5.58 -6.75
N LYS A 195 -20.36 -5.72 -6.12
CA LYS A 195 -20.20 -6.46 -4.85
C LYS A 195 -21.12 -5.92 -3.74
N ARG A 196 -21.25 -4.59 -3.65
CA ARG A 196 -22.13 -3.94 -2.67
C ARG A 196 -23.59 -4.27 -2.93
N THR A 197 -24.06 -4.07 -4.16
CA THR A 197 -25.45 -4.36 -4.53
C THR A 197 -25.77 -5.84 -4.34
N ASP A 198 -24.80 -6.71 -4.58
CA ASP A 198 -24.94 -8.15 -4.33
C ASP A 198 -25.08 -8.48 -2.85
N LYS A 199 -24.29 -7.83 -1.98
CA LYS A 199 -24.45 -7.97 -0.52
C LYS A 199 -25.83 -7.48 -0.03
N ILE A 200 -26.33 -6.36 -0.57
CA ILE A 200 -27.68 -5.87 -0.26
C ILE A 200 -28.74 -6.90 -0.68
N ARG A 201 -28.57 -7.50 -1.86
CA ARG A 201 -29.45 -8.58 -2.36
C ARG A 201 -29.42 -9.80 -1.44
N GLU A 202 -28.24 -10.23 -0.99
CA GLU A 202 -28.10 -11.35 -0.04
C GLU A 202 -28.73 -11.05 1.33
N GLU A 203 -28.51 -9.86 1.87
CA GLU A 203 -29.11 -9.42 3.13
C GLU A 203 -30.64 -9.36 3.05
N ALA A 204 -31.19 -8.82 1.95
CA ALA A 204 -32.63 -8.79 1.72
C ALA A 204 -33.21 -10.22 1.60
N LEU A 205 -32.51 -11.12 0.90
CA LEU A 205 -32.91 -12.52 0.77
C LEU A 205 -32.88 -13.25 2.13
N TYR A 206 -31.85 -13.02 2.94
CA TYR A 206 -31.77 -13.58 4.29
C TYR A 206 -32.90 -13.06 5.18
N LYS A 207 -33.19 -11.76 5.15
CA LYS A 207 -34.29 -11.14 5.90
C LYS A 207 -35.63 -11.75 5.49
N LEU A 208 -35.93 -11.83 4.19
CA LEU A 208 -37.14 -12.48 3.70
C LEU A 208 -37.22 -13.95 4.12
N LYS A 209 -36.13 -14.71 4.01
CA LYS A 209 -36.08 -16.11 4.44
C LYS A 209 -36.35 -16.26 5.93
N SER A 210 -35.74 -15.41 6.77
CA SER A 210 -35.96 -15.42 8.22
C SER A 210 -37.40 -15.05 8.58
N MET A 211 -37.98 -14.09 7.85
CA MET A 211 -39.35 -13.63 8.04
C MET A 211 -40.37 -14.67 7.59
N PHE A 212 -40.10 -15.44 6.55
CA PHE A 212 -41.02 -16.51 6.13
C PHE A 212 -40.76 -17.84 6.85
N GLY A 213 -39.59 -18.02 7.46
CA GLY A 213 -39.19 -19.26 8.14
C GLY A 213 -40.18 -19.71 9.21
N PHE A 214 -40.84 -18.79 9.91
CA PHE A 214 -41.81 -19.12 10.97
C PHE A 214 -43.17 -19.60 10.44
N LEU A 215 -43.57 -19.20 9.21
CA LEU A 215 -44.82 -19.67 8.59
C LEU A 215 -44.74 -21.15 8.20
N PHE A 216 -43.52 -21.62 7.94
CA PHE A 216 -43.25 -22.97 7.46
C PHE A 216 -42.62 -23.87 8.52
N SER A 217 -42.15 -23.32 9.65
CA SER A 217 -41.78 -24.12 10.81
C SER A 217 -43.03 -24.70 11.44
N SER A 218 -43.06 -26.03 11.61
CA SER A 218 -44.10 -26.77 12.33
C SER A 218 -44.10 -26.41 13.82
N ASN A 219 -44.48 -25.19 14.17
CA ASN A 219 -44.60 -24.75 15.55
C ASN A 219 -45.88 -25.33 16.13
N SER A 220 -45.72 -26.22 17.10
CA SER A 220 -46.77 -26.95 17.84
C SER A 220 -47.83 -26.06 18.53
N GLN A 221 -47.67 -24.73 18.53
CA GLN A 221 -48.67 -23.77 19.01
C GLN A 221 -49.72 -23.38 17.95
N ASN A 222 -49.39 -23.43 16.66
CA ASN A 222 -50.31 -23.07 15.56
C ASN A 222 -51.20 -24.25 15.12
N ASP A 223 -50.84 -25.47 15.53
CA ASP A 223 -51.61 -26.70 15.29
C ASP A 223 -52.58 -27.04 16.44
N ILE A 224 -52.72 -26.16 17.44
CA ILE A 224 -53.73 -26.29 18.48
C ILE A 224 -55.11 -25.98 17.86
N PRO A 225 -56.09 -26.90 17.90
CA PRO A 225 -57.44 -26.63 17.41
C PRO A 225 -58.05 -25.49 18.21
N TYR A 226 -58.48 -24.43 17.54
CA TYR A 226 -59.22 -23.33 18.14
C TYR A 226 -60.64 -23.38 17.57
N MET A 227 -61.61 -23.79 18.39
CA MET A 227 -62.94 -24.23 17.94
C MET A 227 -62.90 -25.50 17.07
N SER A 228 -62.64 -26.64 17.72
CA SER A 228 -62.59 -27.98 17.09
C SER A 228 -63.88 -28.38 16.36
N GLU A 229 -65.03 -27.82 16.75
CA GLU A 229 -66.33 -28.05 16.10
C GLU A 229 -66.38 -27.52 14.66
N TYR A 230 -65.55 -26.53 14.32
CA TYR A 230 -65.48 -25.92 12.99
C TYR A 230 -64.16 -26.23 12.25
N GLY A 231 -63.29 -27.04 12.84
CA GLY A 231 -61.99 -27.39 12.25
C GLY A 231 -61.01 -26.22 12.10
N VAL A 232 -61.21 -25.13 12.87
CA VAL A 232 -60.39 -23.91 12.77
C VAL A 232 -59.15 -24.02 13.66
N ARG A 233 -58.03 -23.45 13.20
CA ARG A 233 -56.75 -23.39 13.94
C ARG A 233 -56.62 -22.07 14.67
N SER A 234 -55.76 -22.02 15.70
CA SER A 234 -55.49 -20.78 16.44
C SER A 234 -55.04 -19.64 15.50
N PRO A 235 -55.58 -18.43 15.64
CA PRO A 235 -55.13 -17.27 14.86
C PRO A 235 -53.69 -16.88 15.22
N TYR A 236 -52.96 -16.31 14.26
CA TYR A 236 -51.61 -15.81 14.48
C TYR A 236 -51.61 -14.58 15.39
N ALA A 237 -50.63 -14.49 16.29
CA ALA A 237 -50.46 -13.31 17.12
C ALA A 237 -50.06 -12.08 16.28
N ASN A 238 -50.57 -10.89 16.64
CA ASN A 238 -50.26 -9.65 15.92
C ASN A 238 -48.77 -9.28 15.93
N SER A 239 -48.01 -9.72 16.93
CA SER A 239 -46.54 -9.58 16.95
C SER A 239 -45.86 -10.34 15.80
N ILE A 240 -46.48 -11.42 15.31
CA ILE A 240 -45.98 -12.27 14.23
C ILE A 240 -46.37 -11.71 12.85
N LEU A 241 -47.52 -11.05 12.75
CA LEU A 241 -48.01 -10.47 11.49
C LEU A 241 -47.36 -9.10 11.18
N LYS A 242 -46.97 -8.32 12.19
CA LYS A 242 -46.34 -7.00 12.01
C LYS A 242 -45.10 -7.00 11.09
N PRO A 243 -44.15 -7.95 11.20
CA PRO A 243 -43.01 -8.06 10.28
C PRO A 243 -43.40 -8.25 8.81
N LEU A 244 -44.51 -8.93 8.51
CA LEU A 244 -44.94 -9.20 7.13
C LEU A 244 -45.31 -7.92 6.36
N ASN A 245 -45.64 -6.83 7.06
CA ASN A 245 -45.91 -5.55 6.43
C ASN A 245 -44.68 -4.96 5.73
N PHE A 246 -43.46 -5.33 6.16
CA PHE A 246 -42.20 -4.89 5.55
C PHE A 246 -41.72 -5.81 4.43
N ALA A 247 -42.48 -6.87 4.10
CA ALA A 247 -42.14 -7.80 3.03
C ALA A 247 -42.04 -7.10 1.67
N GLY A 248 -42.94 -6.13 1.41
CA GLY A 248 -42.95 -5.35 0.18
C GLY A 248 -41.63 -4.61 -0.04
N ASP A 249 -41.16 -3.90 0.99
CA ASP A 249 -39.90 -3.13 0.94
C ASP A 249 -38.70 -4.02 0.59
N TYR A 250 -38.59 -5.21 1.21
CA TYR A 250 -37.50 -6.13 0.92
C TYR A 250 -37.60 -6.77 -0.48
N VAL A 251 -38.81 -6.98 -1.00
CA VAL A 251 -39.02 -7.46 -2.37
C VAL A 251 -38.64 -6.37 -3.37
N ASP A 252 -39.01 -5.12 -3.11
CA ASP A 252 -38.64 -3.98 -3.95
C ASP A 252 -37.12 -3.77 -3.95
N ASP A 253 -36.48 -3.87 -2.79
CA ASP A 253 -35.02 -3.84 -2.65
C ASP A 253 -34.33 -4.96 -3.46
N LEU A 254 -34.89 -6.18 -3.45
CA LEU A 254 -34.38 -7.30 -4.26
C LEU A 254 -34.52 -7.03 -5.77
N ILE A 255 -35.69 -6.57 -6.21
CA ILE A 255 -35.95 -6.28 -7.63
C ILE A 255 -35.02 -5.17 -8.12
N LYS A 256 -34.88 -4.10 -7.33
CA LYS A 256 -33.98 -2.98 -7.63
C LYS A 256 -32.53 -3.42 -7.67
N SER A 257 -32.07 -4.15 -6.65
CA SER A 257 -30.70 -4.65 -6.57
C SER A 257 -30.37 -5.57 -7.75
N ASN A 258 -31.30 -6.44 -8.14
CA ASN A 258 -31.09 -7.35 -9.29
C ASN A 258 -30.99 -6.59 -10.63
N ARG A 259 -31.80 -5.54 -10.82
CA ARG A 259 -31.69 -4.67 -12.01
C ARG A 259 -30.33 -3.97 -12.05
N ASP A 260 -29.91 -3.40 -10.92
CA ASP A 260 -28.63 -2.68 -10.80
C ASP A 260 -27.44 -3.61 -11.04
N ILE A 261 -27.48 -4.85 -10.51
CA ILE A 261 -26.48 -5.90 -10.76
C ILE A 261 -26.30 -6.15 -12.26
N ASN A 262 -27.40 -6.35 -13.00
CA ASN A 262 -27.34 -6.58 -14.45
C ASN A 262 -26.74 -5.38 -15.20
N VAL A 263 -27.08 -4.15 -14.78
CA VAL A 263 -26.49 -2.93 -15.36
C VAL A 263 -24.98 -2.88 -15.11
N PHE A 264 -24.51 -3.22 -13.91
CA PHE A 264 -23.08 -3.23 -13.60
C PHE A 264 -22.33 -4.35 -14.32
N ILE A 265 -22.92 -5.54 -14.45
CA ILE A 265 -22.33 -6.66 -15.23
C ILE A 265 -22.12 -6.23 -16.69
N ASN A 266 -23.16 -5.69 -17.34
CA ASN A 266 -23.05 -5.24 -18.73
C ASN A 266 -21.97 -4.16 -18.91
N LYS A 267 -21.90 -3.18 -18.00
CA LYS A 267 -20.85 -2.15 -18.01
C LYS A 267 -19.44 -2.73 -17.87
N ILE A 268 -19.27 -3.75 -17.02
CA ILE A 268 -17.98 -4.43 -16.84
C ILE A 268 -17.60 -5.18 -18.11
N GLU A 269 -18.55 -5.90 -18.72
CA GLU A 269 -18.31 -6.61 -19.98
C GLU A 269 -17.93 -5.67 -21.12
N ASP A 270 -18.67 -4.59 -21.32
CA ASP A 270 -18.40 -3.61 -22.37
C ASP A 270 -17.02 -2.94 -22.18
N ALA A 271 -16.70 -2.53 -20.95
CA ALA A 271 -15.39 -1.93 -20.64
C ALA A 271 -14.23 -2.94 -20.78
N ASN A 272 -14.44 -4.22 -20.46
CA ASN A 272 -13.45 -5.27 -20.70
C ASN A 272 -13.21 -5.51 -22.20
N ARG A 273 -14.25 -5.44 -23.03
CA ARG A 273 -14.10 -5.52 -24.49
C ARG A 273 -13.27 -4.35 -25.02
N GLU A 274 -13.55 -3.12 -24.58
CA GLU A 274 -12.75 -1.94 -24.95
C GLU A 274 -11.30 -2.04 -24.48
N LEU A 275 -11.07 -2.57 -23.27
CA LEU A 275 -9.71 -2.81 -22.77
C LEU A 275 -8.94 -3.81 -23.62
N PHE A 276 -9.58 -4.91 -24.03
CA PHE A 276 -8.95 -5.91 -24.89
C PHE A 276 -8.55 -5.32 -26.25
N GLU A 277 -9.40 -4.48 -26.84
CA GLU A 277 -9.08 -3.78 -28.08
C GLU A 277 -7.89 -2.82 -27.93
N ILE A 278 -7.83 -2.08 -26.82
CA ILE A 278 -6.70 -1.18 -26.52
C ILE A 278 -5.42 -1.98 -26.27
N GLN A 279 -5.50 -3.09 -25.54
CA GLN A 279 -4.36 -3.97 -25.29
C GLN A 279 -3.80 -4.55 -26.60
N ASN A 280 -4.65 -4.99 -27.51
CA ASN A 280 -4.22 -5.48 -28.83
C ASN A 280 -3.56 -4.37 -29.67
N LYS A 281 -4.09 -3.14 -29.61
CA LYS A 281 -3.48 -1.98 -30.27
C LYS A 281 -2.11 -1.63 -29.67
N MET A 282 -1.94 -1.75 -28.35
CA MET A 282 -0.65 -1.51 -27.69
C MET A 282 0.39 -2.61 -27.97
N ASN A 283 -0.03 -3.88 -27.96
CA ASN A 283 0.86 -5.01 -28.25
C ASN A 283 1.43 -4.96 -29.67
N ASN A 284 0.65 -4.45 -30.63
CA ASN A 284 1.11 -4.24 -32.01
C ASN A 284 2.15 -3.11 -32.14
N ILE A 285 2.21 -2.18 -31.18
CA ILE A 285 3.20 -1.09 -31.14
C ILE A 285 4.46 -1.53 -30.37
N GLY A 286 4.32 -2.41 -29.37
CA GLY A 286 5.38 -2.82 -28.44
C GLY A 286 6.54 -3.68 -28.97
N MET A 287 6.63 -3.94 -30.27
CA MET A 287 7.81 -4.59 -30.87
C MET A 287 8.81 -3.52 -31.34
N SER A 288 9.69 -3.08 -30.42
CA SER A 288 10.97 -2.34 -30.66
C SER A 288 11.10 -0.93 -30.09
N VAL A 289 10.98 -0.74 -28.76
CA VAL A 289 11.43 0.51 -28.12
C VAL A 289 12.25 0.19 -26.85
N GLU A 290 13.54 0.57 -26.83
CA GLU A 290 14.31 0.68 -25.58
C GLU A 290 13.49 1.52 -24.61
N SER A 291 13.17 0.99 -23.43
CA SER A 291 12.19 1.66 -22.57
C SER A 291 12.75 2.94 -21.95
N THR A 292 12.45 4.09 -22.56
CA THR A 292 12.67 5.43 -21.97
C THR A 292 11.95 5.58 -20.63
N ILE A 293 10.83 4.88 -20.48
CA ILE A 293 9.98 4.86 -19.29
C ILE A 293 10.74 4.42 -18.04
N ALA A 294 11.34 3.22 -18.06
CA ALA A 294 12.07 2.70 -16.90
C ALA A 294 13.33 3.53 -16.60
N HIS A 295 13.95 4.08 -17.64
CA HIS A 295 15.09 4.97 -17.51
C HIS A 295 14.78 6.26 -16.75
N ASP A 296 13.59 6.84 -16.96
CA ASP A 296 13.17 8.07 -16.30
C ASP A 296 12.66 7.79 -14.88
N GLU A 297 11.95 6.67 -14.67
CA GLU A 297 11.44 6.25 -13.36
C GLU A 297 12.57 6.08 -12.33
N VAL A 298 13.75 5.62 -12.75
CA VAL A 298 14.94 5.52 -11.88
C VAL A 298 15.36 6.90 -11.32
N GLU A 299 15.23 7.99 -12.09
CA GLU A 299 15.60 9.33 -11.63
C GLU A 299 14.55 9.89 -10.64
N VAL A 300 13.28 9.56 -10.85
CA VAL A 300 12.20 9.91 -9.91
C VAL A 300 12.42 9.19 -8.58
N ILE A 301 12.69 7.89 -8.62
CA ILE A 301 13.00 7.09 -7.41
C ILE A 301 14.26 7.58 -6.73
N ARG A 302 15.30 7.98 -7.49
CA ARG A 302 16.50 8.60 -6.92
C ARG A 302 16.16 9.86 -6.13
N SER A 303 15.33 10.73 -6.69
CA SER A 303 14.92 11.98 -6.06
C SER A 303 14.10 11.72 -4.79
N ALA A 304 13.17 10.77 -4.87
CA ALA A 304 12.37 10.34 -3.73
C ALA A 304 13.22 9.69 -2.62
N ASN A 305 14.19 8.87 -3.00
CA ASN A 305 15.14 8.25 -2.06
C ASN A 305 15.97 9.30 -1.30
N LYS A 306 16.36 10.42 -1.94
CA LYS A 306 17.05 11.53 -1.24
C LYS A 306 16.17 12.12 -0.14
N LEU A 307 14.86 12.22 -0.34
CA LEU A 307 13.93 12.70 0.70
C LEU A 307 13.80 11.71 1.86
N ALA A 308 13.73 10.40 1.57
CA ALA A 308 13.68 9.36 2.59
C ALA A 308 14.96 9.31 3.46
N ILE A 309 16.12 9.60 2.86
CA ILE A 309 17.41 9.69 3.57
C ILE A 309 17.52 10.98 4.39
N GLY A 310 17.00 12.09 3.85
CA GLY A 310 17.12 13.40 4.45
C GLY A 310 18.53 14.01 4.31
N PRO A 311 18.71 15.29 4.67
CA PRO A 311 19.91 16.06 4.33
C PRO A 311 21.20 15.64 5.05
N ARG A 312 21.09 14.95 6.19
CA ARG A 312 22.22 14.48 7.00
C ARG A 312 22.36 12.94 6.98
N GLY A 313 21.59 12.27 6.15
CA GLY A 313 21.59 10.81 6.08
C GLY A 313 22.70 10.26 5.20
N ASN A 314 22.87 8.95 5.22
CA ASN A 314 23.85 8.27 4.38
C ASN A 314 23.30 8.08 2.96
N HIS A 315 23.76 8.91 2.03
CA HIS A 315 23.39 8.85 0.61
C HIS A 315 24.17 7.81 -0.22
N PHE A 316 25.06 7.04 0.40
CA PHE A 316 25.85 6.06 -0.31
C PHE A 316 24.92 4.99 -0.89
N PRO A 317 24.97 4.72 -2.20
CA PRO A 317 23.89 3.98 -2.85
C PRO A 317 24.19 2.48 -2.96
N ILE A 318 25.34 2.04 -2.42
CA ILE A 318 25.79 0.65 -2.44
C ILE A 318 25.66 0.07 -1.03
N LEU A 319 25.17 -1.17 -0.94
CA LEU A 319 25.08 -1.90 0.31
C LEU A 319 26.48 -2.25 0.85
N LEU A 320 26.73 -1.90 2.10
CA LEU A 320 27.99 -2.13 2.83
C LEU A 320 27.69 -2.78 4.18
N ARG A 321 28.56 -3.71 4.60
CA ARG A 321 28.41 -4.44 5.86
C ARG A 321 28.26 -3.54 7.08
N ASN A 322 29.03 -2.46 7.15
CA ASN A 322 29.13 -1.62 8.35
C ASN A 322 27.84 -0.84 8.66
N ASN A 323 26.94 -0.73 7.69
CA ASN A 323 25.74 0.10 7.80
C ASN A 323 24.47 -0.72 8.06
N VAL A 324 24.55 -2.05 8.06
CA VAL A 324 23.38 -2.93 8.17
C VAL A 324 23.63 -4.03 9.17
N VAL A 325 22.60 -4.32 9.98
CA VAL A 325 22.60 -5.47 10.88
C VAL A 325 22.14 -6.70 10.11
N ALA A 326 22.94 -7.76 10.09
CA ALA A 326 22.62 -9.02 9.43
C ALA A 326 21.57 -9.82 10.23
N ASN A 327 20.33 -9.32 10.26
CA ASN A 327 19.21 -9.96 10.93
C ASN A 327 17.91 -9.71 10.13
N PRO A 328 17.14 -10.76 9.79
CA PRO A 328 15.87 -10.62 9.05
C PRO A 328 14.87 -9.65 9.67
N GLN A 329 14.91 -9.47 10.99
CA GLN A 329 13.97 -8.60 11.72
C GLN A 329 14.25 -7.10 11.52
N PHE A 330 15.52 -6.76 11.27
CA PHE A 330 15.98 -5.39 11.02
C PHE A 330 16.20 -5.09 9.54
N PHE A 331 16.05 -6.11 8.69
CA PHE A 331 16.19 -6.01 7.25
C PHE A 331 14.82 -5.79 6.59
N GLY A 332 14.70 -4.75 5.77
CA GLY A 332 13.45 -4.38 5.11
C GLY A 332 13.06 -5.29 3.95
N SER A 333 12.92 -6.60 4.18
CA SER A 333 12.29 -7.51 3.21
C SER A 333 10.79 -7.21 3.09
N ARG A 334 10.20 -7.62 1.96
CA ARG A 334 8.75 -7.52 1.70
C ARG A 334 7.94 -8.08 2.86
N GLU A 335 8.27 -9.29 3.28
CA GLU A 335 7.59 -10.04 4.32
C GLU A 335 7.71 -9.33 5.66
N ARG A 336 8.89 -8.80 6.00
CA ARG A 336 9.10 -8.08 7.26
C ARG A 336 8.33 -6.77 7.29
N ILE A 337 8.31 -6.02 6.18
CA ILE A 337 7.57 -4.77 6.11
C ILE A 337 6.07 -5.04 6.14
N MET A 338 5.59 -6.08 5.47
CA MET A 338 4.19 -6.51 5.56
C MET A 338 3.78 -6.88 6.98
N GLN A 339 4.61 -7.60 7.74
CA GLN A 339 4.38 -7.83 9.18
C GLN A 339 4.25 -6.52 9.96
N LEU A 340 5.17 -5.58 9.75
CA LEU A 340 5.16 -4.30 10.45
C LEU A 340 3.90 -3.50 10.13
N VAL A 341 3.46 -3.48 8.87
CA VAL A 341 2.22 -2.81 8.47
C VAL A 341 1.00 -3.50 9.09
N TRP A 342 0.97 -4.84 9.11
CA TRP A 342 -0.08 -5.61 9.76
C TRP A 342 -0.17 -5.31 11.27
N GLU A 343 0.96 -5.25 11.98
CA GLU A 343 1.00 -4.86 13.40
C GLU A 343 0.41 -3.46 13.63
N ILE A 344 0.66 -2.52 12.71
CA ILE A 344 0.16 -1.14 12.82
C ILE A 344 -1.34 -1.08 12.47
N GLU A 345 -1.78 -1.82 11.45
CA GLU A 345 -3.19 -1.95 11.08
C GLU A 345 -4.02 -2.62 12.19
N ASP A 346 -3.45 -3.55 12.96
CA ASP A 346 -4.15 -4.14 14.12
C ASP A 346 -4.36 -3.11 15.25
N ILE A 347 -3.39 -2.21 15.45
CA ILE A 347 -3.54 -1.06 16.37
C ILE A 347 -4.60 -0.09 15.82
N GLN A 348 -4.63 0.14 14.51
CA GLN A 348 -5.53 1.08 13.83
C GLN A 348 -6.29 0.44 12.66
N PRO A 349 -7.43 -0.24 12.92
CA PRO A 349 -8.15 -0.98 11.89
C PRO A 349 -8.70 -0.13 10.73
N LYS A 350 -8.81 1.19 10.94
CA LYS A 350 -9.33 2.13 9.94
C LYS A 350 -8.22 2.80 9.11
N LEU A 351 -6.97 2.38 9.24
CA LEU A 351 -5.81 3.07 8.67
C LEU A 351 -5.90 3.27 7.14
N PHE A 352 -6.31 2.22 6.42
CA PHE A 352 -6.41 2.23 4.96
C PHE A 352 -7.83 2.44 4.45
N GLN A 353 -8.74 2.95 5.30
CA GLN A 353 -10.10 3.25 4.89
C GLN A 353 -10.17 4.68 4.33
N LYS A 354 -10.79 4.81 3.15
CA LYS A 354 -10.98 6.08 2.46
C LYS A 354 -12.44 6.26 2.12
N ALA A 355 -12.97 7.46 2.38
CA ALA A 355 -14.29 7.85 1.90
C ALA A 355 -14.19 8.40 0.46
N TYR A 356 -15.01 7.89 -0.45
CA TYR A 356 -15.14 8.37 -1.82
C TYR A 356 -16.61 8.36 -2.25
N ARG A 357 -17.16 9.54 -2.61
CA ARG A 357 -18.56 9.72 -3.07
C ARG A 357 -19.62 9.10 -2.14
N GLY A 358 -19.41 9.15 -0.83
CA GLY A 358 -20.32 8.60 0.18
C GLY A 358 -20.04 7.14 0.55
N ASP A 359 -19.15 6.45 -0.17
CA ASP A 359 -18.76 5.08 0.12
C ASP A 359 -17.44 5.01 0.86
N LEU A 360 -17.31 4.04 1.77
CA LEU A 360 -16.08 3.76 2.50
C LEU A 360 -15.41 2.53 1.87
N LEU A 361 -14.17 2.70 1.40
CA LEU A 361 -13.41 1.67 0.70
C LEU A 361 -12.08 1.43 1.42
N ARG A 362 -11.65 0.17 1.51
CA ARG A 362 -10.29 -0.15 1.97
C ARG A 362 -9.32 -0.13 0.78
N VAL A 363 -8.26 0.67 0.84
CA VAL A 363 -7.26 0.76 -0.24
C VAL A 363 -5.86 0.80 0.37
N VAL A 364 -5.17 -0.34 0.35
CA VAL A 364 -3.78 -0.44 0.82
C VAL A 364 -2.85 0.18 -0.24
N PRO A 365 -2.00 1.16 0.12
CA PRO A 365 -1.06 1.77 -0.81
C PRO A 365 0.01 0.77 -1.27
N TYR A 366 0.71 1.12 -2.35
CA TYR A 366 1.95 0.46 -2.72
C TYR A 366 3.05 0.83 -1.74
N PHE A 367 3.67 -0.18 -1.12
CA PHE A 367 4.90 -0.03 -0.34
C PHE A 367 6.07 -0.38 -1.25
N ILE A 368 6.76 0.66 -1.74
CA ILE A 368 7.89 0.56 -2.64
C ILE A 368 9.17 0.45 -1.81
N LEU A 369 9.87 -0.68 -1.93
CA LEU A 369 11.06 -0.96 -1.13
C LEU A 369 12.30 -0.48 -1.87
N ILE A 370 13.02 0.43 -1.24
CA ILE A 370 14.22 1.03 -1.82
C ILE A 370 15.44 0.58 -1.02
N PRO A 371 16.47 0.00 -1.65
CA PRO A 371 17.67 -0.43 -0.96
C PRO A 371 18.53 0.78 -0.59
N SER A 372 18.16 1.45 0.51
CA SER A 372 18.84 2.63 1.01
C SER A 372 18.87 2.68 2.53
N TYR A 373 19.79 3.51 3.05
CA TYR A 373 20.01 3.74 4.48
C TYR A 373 19.14 4.86 5.06
N GLY A 374 17.98 5.13 4.44
CA GLY A 374 17.09 6.17 4.93
C GLY A 374 16.52 5.84 6.30
N ASP A 375 16.36 6.85 7.15
CA ASP A 375 15.83 6.65 8.52
C ASP A 375 14.30 6.83 8.58
N LYS A 376 13.67 7.29 7.49
CA LYS A 376 12.23 7.60 7.43
C LYS A 376 11.61 7.07 6.13
N GLY A 377 10.45 6.43 6.23
CA GLY A 377 9.58 6.22 5.07
C GLY A 377 8.92 7.54 4.67
N ILE A 378 8.55 7.67 3.40
CA ILE A 378 7.89 8.86 2.86
C ILE A 378 6.66 8.47 2.06
N CYS A 379 5.63 9.30 2.11
CA CYS A 379 4.50 9.21 1.19
C CYS A 379 4.83 10.04 -0.05
N TRP A 380 5.01 9.38 -1.20
CA TRP A 380 5.19 10.07 -2.47
C TRP A 380 3.85 10.52 -3.05
N GLU A 381 2.83 9.66 -2.94
CA GLU A 381 1.47 9.96 -3.37
C GLU A 381 0.47 9.37 -2.38
N SER A 382 -0.47 10.19 -1.88
CA SER A 382 -1.54 9.69 -1.02
C SER A 382 -2.73 9.14 -1.82
N ILE A 383 -2.94 9.63 -3.04
CA ILE A 383 -4.04 9.23 -3.94
C ILE A 383 -3.51 9.18 -5.37
N ASP A 384 -3.87 8.14 -6.13
CA ASP A 384 -3.67 8.14 -7.58
C ASP A 384 -4.61 9.19 -8.22
N VAL A 385 -4.02 10.24 -8.79
CA VAL A 385 -4.76 11.36 -9.40
C VAL A 385 -5.66 10.87 -10.55
N LYS A 386 -5.23 9.82 -11.27
CA LYS A 386 -5.95 9.28 -12.43
C LYS A 386 -7.08 8.34 -12.01
N ASN A 387 -6.87 7.54 -10.97
CA ASN A 387 -7.88 6.66 -10.38
C ASN A 387 -8.18 7.06 -8.93
N ARG A 388 -8.96 8.13 -8.73
CA ARG A 388 -9.28 8.62 -7.38
C ARG A 388 -10.16 7.68 -6.55
N ALA A 389 -10.92 6.78 -7.19
CA ALA A 389 -11.82 5.87 -6.48
C ALA A 389 -11.02 4.77 -5.77
N ASN A 390 -10.33 3.92 -6.55
CA ASN A 390 -9.65 2.73 -6.03
C ASN A 390 -8.13 2.79 -6.19
N GLY A 391 -7.58 3.83 -6.81
CA GLY A 391 -6.15 3.94 -7.03
C GLY A 391 -5.36 3.99 -5.73
N ARG A 392 -4.27 3.23 -5.69
CA ARG A 392 -3.42 3.06 -4.53
C ARG A 392 -2.46 4.23 -4.41
N GLY A 393 -2.30 4.76 -3.20
CA GLY A 393 -1.17 5.66 -2.89
C GLY A 393 0.17 4.94 -3.01
N LYS A 394 1.27 5.68 -2.91
CA LYS A 394 2.64 5.18 -3.06
C LYS A 394 3.48 5.65 -1.87
N ILE A 395 3.91 4.71 -1.04
CA ILE A 395 4.78 4.93 0.13
C ILE A 395 6.13 4.28 -0.16
N LEU A 396 7.20 5.03 0.02
CA LEU A 396 8.56 4.55 -0.19
C LEU A 396 9.18 4.22 1.17
N ILE A 397 9.70 3.01 1.31
CA ILE A 397 10.32 2.52 2.55
C ILE A 397 11.80 2.18 2.29
N PRO A 398 12.73 2.80 3.03
CA PRO A 398 14.14 2.41 3.01
C PRO A 398 14.34 1.05 3.67
N MET A 399 15.02 0.13 2.98
CA MET A 399 15.22 -1.24 3.47
C MET A 399 16.24 -1.37 4.61
N TYR A 400 17.16 -0.41 4.73
CA TYR A 400 18.29 -0.47 5.66
C TYR A 400 18.24 0.63 6.73
N ALA A 401 17.03 1.03 7.11
CA ALA A 401 16.82 2.00 8.18
C ALA A 401 17.42 1.50 9.50
N LYS A 402 18.04 2.41 10.27
CA LYS A 402 18.56 2.06 11.62
C LYS A 402 17.49 1.48 12.53
N ASN A 403 16.27 1.99 12.41
CA ASN A 403 15.08 1.44 13.03
C ASN A 403 13.99 1.28 11.98
N LEU A 404 13.89 0.07 11.43
CA LEU A 404 12.92 -0.27 10.38
C LEU A 404 11.47 0.00 10.81
N ARG A 405 11.10 -0.34 12.05
CA ARG A 405 9.75 -0.09 12.57
C ARG A 405 9.43 1.40 12.61
N LYS A 406 10.37 2.24 13.05
CA LYS A 406 10.22 3.70 13.02
C LYS A 406 10.06 4.20 11.58
N ALA A 407 10.86 3.72 10.64
CA ALA A 407 10.78 4.14 9.23
C ALA A 407 9.40 3.82 8.63
N VAL A 408 8.87 2.62 8.88
CA VAL A 408 7.53 2.21 8.42
C VAL A 408 6.43 3.07 9.05
N ILE A 409 6.47 3.27 10.38
CA ILE A 409 5.48 4.11 11.08
C ILE A 409 5.50 5.53 10.54
N LEU A 410 6.68 6.11 10.29
CA LEU A 410 6.80 7.46 9.75
C LEU A 410 6.29 7.56 8.30
N GLY A 411 6.52 6.53 7.46
CA GLY A 411 5.95 6.49 6.11
C GLY A 411 4.43 6.42 6.10
N ILE A 412 3.85 5.64 7.02
CA ILE A 412 2.40 5.59 7.24
C ILE A 412 1.87 6.92 7.79
N ALA A 413 2.58 7.54 8.73
CA ALA A 413 2.21 8.84 9.28
C ALA A 413 2.16 9.93 8.19
N ASP A 414 3.14 9.93 7.30
CA ASP A 414 3.22 10.86 6.17
C ASP A 414 2.08 10.61 5.19
N PHE A 415 1.75 9.34 4.93
CA PHE A 415 0.58 8.96 4.14
C PHE A 415 -0.74 9.44 4.74
N VAL A 416 -0.95 9.22 6.04
CA VAL A 416 -2.16 9.68 6.75
C VAL A 416 -2.28 11.20 6.69
N TRP A 417 -1.17 11.92 6.88
CA TRP A 417 -1.15 13.38 6.82
C TRP A 417 -1.50 13.90 5.43
N GLU A 418 -0.84 13.40 4.38
CA GLU A 418 -1.11 13.86 3.01
C GLU A 418 -2.49 13.38 2.51
N LEU A 419 -2.97 12.20 2.91
CA LEU A 419 -4.32 11.75 2.58
C LEU A 419 -5.39 12.66 3.20
N ALA A 420 -5.22 13.04 4.47
CA ALA A 420 -6.13 13.96 5.14
C ALA A 420 -6.11 15.36 4.50
N LYS A 421 -4.93 15.85 4.10
CA LYS A 421 -4.81 17.11 3.35
C LYS A 421 -5.52 17.06 2.01
N GLU A 422 -5.37 15.98 1.24
CA GLU A 422 -6.07 15.80 -0.04
C GLU A 422 -7.59 15.77 0.14
N GLN A 423 -8.07 15.08 1.18
CA GLN A 423 -9.51 15.01 1.49
C GLN A 423 -10.09 16.37 1.92
N ALA A 424 -9.35 17.15 2.71
CA ALA A 424 -9.76 18.47 3.15
C ALA A 424 -9.56 19.57 2.08
N SER A 425 -8.72 19.29 1.07
CA SER A 425 -8.38 20.20 -0.03
C SER A 425 -7.93 21.58 0.50
N PHE A 426 -8.45 22.68 -0.04
CA PHE A 426 -8.10 24.04 0.37
C PHE A 426 -8.38 24.35 1.87
N ARG A 427 -9.22 23.54 2.55
CA ARG A 427 -9.57 23.70 3.97
C ARG A 427 -8.77 22.79 4.90
N TRP A 428 -7.61 22.30 4.47
CA TRP A 428 -6.79 21.38 5.27
C TRP A 428 -6.31 21.99 6.60
N MET A 429 -6.24 23.32 6.71
CA MET A 429 -5.88 24.02 7.95
C MET A 429 -7.07 24.20 8.92
N GLU A 430 -8.30 23.98 8.48
CA GLU A 430 -9.52 24.26 9.25
C GLU A 430 -10.26 22.99 9.66
N THR A 431 -10.20 21.96 8.80
CA THR A 431 -11.05 20.77 8.90
C THR A 431 -10.23 19.49 9.07
N GLY A 432 -10.86 18.48 9.67
CA GLY A 432 -10.25 17.16 9.89
C GLY A 432 -9.08 17.19 10.87
N ILE A 433 -8.28 16.11 10.83
CA ILE A 433 -7.13 15.96 11.72
C ILE A 433 -6.06 17.01 11.47
N THR A 434 -5.82 17.36 10.21
CA THR A 434 -4.79 18.32 9.81
C THR A 434 -5.12 19.71 10.33
N GLY A 435 -6.39 20.13 10.28
CA GLY A 435 -6.82 21.42 10.82
C GLY A 435 -6.74 21.47 12.34
N GLN A 436 -7.27 20.45 13.03
CA GLN A 436 -7.19 20.38 14.49
C GLN A 436 -5.74 20.37 15.01
N TYR A 437 -4.85 19.64 14.31
CA TYR A 437 -3.44 19.59 14.65
C TYR A 437 -2.72 20.89 14.29
N TYR A 438 -3.08 21.54 13.18
CA TYR A 438 -2.55 22.85 12.79
C TYR A 438 -2.90 23.93 13.82
N ASP A 439 -4.14 23.95 14.31
CA ASP A 439 -4.57 24.84 15.39
C ASP A 439 -3.75 24.66 16.67
N TYR A 440 -3.51 23.40 17.06
CA TYR A 440 -2.62 23.09 18.19
C TYR A 440 -1.19 23.60 17.93
N TYR A 441 -0.65 23.33 16.75
CA TYR A 441 0.70 23.71 16.37
C TYR A 441 0.92 25.24 16.41
N VAL A 442 -0.03 26.01 15.85
CA VAL A 442 0.02 27.48 15.84
C VAL A 442 -0.11 28.06 17.25
N LYS A 443 -0.92 27.45 18.12
CA LYS A 443 -1.10 27.93 19.50
C LYS A 443 0.15 27.70 20.35
N PHE A 444 0.81 26.54 20.23
CA PHE A 444 1.81 26.10 21.21
C PHE A 444 3.26 26.01 20.69
N ILE A 445 3.49 25.69 19.41
CA ILE A 445 4.85 25.41 18.88
C ILE A 445 5.40 26.59 18.08
N LYS A 446 4.60 27.16 17.18
CA LYS A 446 4.89 28.39 16.39
C LYS A 446 6.13 28.39 15.48
N LYS A 447 7.02 27.38 15.53
CA LYS A 447 8.27 27.32 14.72
C LYS A 447 8.58 25.92 14.20
N GLY A 448 8.98 25.84 12.93
CA GLY A 448 9.33 24.60 12.23
C GLY A 448 8.28 24.17 11.20
N ASN A 449 8.38 22.92 10.73
CA ASN A 449 7.42 22.33 9.80
C ASN A 449 6.39 21.51 10.58
N VAL A 450 5.12 21.92 10.56
CA VAL A 450 4.00 21.26 11.26
C VAL A 450 3.92 19.75 10.98
N LYS A 451 4.19 19.34 9.74
CA LYS A 451 4.17 17.93 9.35
C LYS A 451 5.18 17.13 10.15
N ASN A 452 6.41 17.62 10.31
CA ASN A 452 7.44 16.89 11.04
C ASN A 452 7.06 16.64 12.52
N PHE A 453 6.37 17.59 13.15
CA PHE A 453 5.85 17.40 14.51
C PHE A 453 4.74 16.34 14.53
N PHE A 454 3.81 16.40 13.57
CA PHE A 454 2.76 15.39 13.44
C PHE A 454 3.34 13.99 13.27
N LEU A 455 4.37 13.82 12.42
CA LEU A 455 5.00 12.52 12.19
C LEU A 455 5.63 11.93 13.46
N GLU A 456 6.35 12.75 14.24
CA GLU A 456 6.95 12.27 15.49
C GLU A 456 5.89 12.00 16.58
N ASP A 457 4.82 12.81 16.65
CA ASP A 457 3.69 12.56 17.55
C ASP A 457 2.92 11.29 17.15
N TYR A 458 2.70 11.06 15.86
CA TYR A 458 2.09 9.83 15.37
C TYR A 458 2.99 8.62 15.68
N PHE A 459 4.31 8.75 15.56
CA PHE A 459 5.23 7.71 16.01
C PHE A 459 5.05 7.39 17.50
N LEU A 460 4.96 8.40 18.37
CA LEU A 460 4.69 8.21 19.79
C LEU A 460 3.28 7.63 20.04
N TRP A 461 2.28 8.01 19.24
CA TRP A 461 0.93 7.46 19.30
C TRP A 461 0.93 5.94 19.11
N ILE A 462 1.60 5.46 18.07
CA ILE A 462 1.69 4.04 17.74
C ILE A 462 2.65 3.29 18.66
N GLU A 463 3.77 3.87 19.07
CA GLU A 463 4.80 3.16 19.84
C GLU A 463 4.60 3.17 21.35
N LYS A 464 4.02 4.25 21.88
CA LYS A 464 3.94 4.51 23.32
C LYS A 464 2.50 4.49 23.80
N GLU A 465 1.63 5.31 23.19
CA GLU A 465 0.25 5.48 23.65
C GLU A 465 -0.58 4.21 23.44
N SER A 466 -0.36 3.48 22.33
CA SER A 466 -0.97 2.15 22.11
C SER A 466 -0.63 1.13 23.21
N LYS A 467 0.50 1.30 23.91
CA LYS A 467 0.93 0.43 25.02
C LYS A 467 0.50 0.97 26.39
N GLY A 468 -0.13 2.14 26.43
CA GLY A 468 -0.55 2.84 27.64
C GLY A 468 0.54 3.73 28.26
N ILE A 469 1.65 3.94 27.56
CA ILE A 469 2.73 4.84 28.00
C ILE A 469 2.39 6.24 27.51
N GLN A 470 2.00 7.11 28.43
CA GLN A 470 1.59 8.48 28.13
C GLN A 470 2.81 9.34 27.83
N LYS A 471 3.01 9.68 26.55
CA LYS A 471 4.11 10.53 26.07
C LYS A 471 3.63 11.74 25.28
N LEU A 472 2.41 11.68 24.75
CA LEU A 472 1.82 12.80 24.02
C LEU A 472 1.25 13.86 24.94
N GLU A 473 1.21 15.08 24.43
CA GLU A 473 0.47 16.17 25.06
C GLU A 473 -1.03 15.87 25.13
N LYS A 474 -1.70 16.41 26.15
CA LYS A 474 -3.13 16.12 26.40
C LYS A 474 -4.01 16.47 25.20
N MET A 475 -3.75 17.63 24.55
CA MET A 475 -4.51 18.06 23.37
C MET A 475 -4.24 17.17 22.16
N VAL A 476 -2.97 16.85 21.89
CA VAL A 476 -2.58 15.98 20.77
C VAL A 476 -3.20 14.59 20.93
N ARG A 477 -3.16 14.03 22.14
CA ARG A 477 -3.82 12.75 22.45
C ARG A 477 -5.31 12.78 22.11
N GLY A 478 -6.02 13.87 22.45
CA GLY A 478 -7.43 14.03 22.11
C GLY A 478 -7.68 14.08 20.60
N ILE A 479 -6.82 14.78 19.85
CA ILE A 479 -6.88 14.85 18.39
C ILE A 479 -6.66 13.46 17.78
N MET A 480 -5.60 12.75 18.19
CA MET A 480 -5.27 11.42 17.67
C MET A 480 -6.34 10.39 18.04
N TRP A 481 -6.87 10.43 19.27
CA TRP A 481 -7.90 9.51 19.75
C TRP A 481 -9.18 9.55 18.90
N ARG A 482 -9.59 10.75 18.50
CA ARG A 482 -10.82 10.97 17.72
C ARG A 482 -10.63 10.64 16.24
N ASN A 483 -9.54 11.13 15.65
CA ASN A 483 -9.35 11.05 14.20
C ASN A 483 -8.62 9.77 13.76
N LEU A 484 -7.78 9.19 14.62
CA LEU A 484 -6.99 7.97 14.34
C LEU A 484 -7.25 6.90 15.41
N PRO A 485 -8.52 6.46 15.55
CA PRO A 485 -8.95 5.64 16.68
C PRO A 485 -8.23 4.29 16.71
N PHE A 486 -7.83 3.88 17.91
CA PHE A 486 -7.38 2.52 18.17
C PHE A 486 -8.50 1.49 17.99
N SER A 487 -8.12 0.22 17.81
CA SER A 487 -9.05 -0.91 17.81
C SER A 487 -9.88 -0.97 19.11
N LYS A 488 -11.12 -1.48 19.02
CA LYS A 488 -12.05 -1.54 20.17
C LYS A 488 -11.42 -2.28 21.36
N ASN A 489 -10.82 -3.44 21.09
CA ASN A 489 -10.13 -4.27 22.08
C ASN A 489 -8.99 -3.50 22.76
N LEU A 490 -8.21 -2.74 21.98
CA LEU A 490 -7.11 -1.96 22.51
C LEU A 490 -7.60 -0.79 23.37
N LYS A 491 -8.64 -0.07 22.94
CA LYS A 491 -9.27 0.99 23.73
C LYS A 491 -9.69 0.45 25.11
N GLU A 492 -10.43 -0.65 25.15
CA GLU A 492 -10.87 -1.27 26.42
C GLU A 492 -9.71 -1.68 27.32
N ALA A 493 -8.65 -2.26 26.76
CA ALA A 493 -7.45 -2.62 27.51
C ALA A 493 -6.73 -1.38 28.09
N LEU A 494 -6.67 -0.28 27.34
CA LEU A 494 -6.06 0.97 27.79
C LEU A 494 -6.86 1.66 28.90
N ALA A 495 -8.19 1.63 28.84
CA ALA A 495 -9.03 2.20 29.90
C ALA A 495 -8.91 1.46 31.24
N LYS A 496 -8.58 0.16 31.23
CA LYS A 496 -8.25 -0.57 32.45
C LYS A 496 -6.90 -0.15 33.04
N LYS A 497 -5.96 0.30 32.20
CA LYS A 497 -4.59 0.65 32.61
C LYS A 497 -4.44 2.09 33.11
N SER A 498 -5.21 3.05 32.58
CA SER A 498 -5.08 4.45 32.97
C SER A 498 -6.42 5.18 32.93
N PHE A 499 -6.63 6.03 33.94
CA PHE A 499 -7.80 6.91 34.06
C PHE A 499 -7.97 7.86 32.88
N ILE A 500 -6.86 8.30 32.25
CA ILE A 500 -6.92 9.21 31.09
C ILE A 500 -7.63 8.56 29.90
N TYR A 501 -7.33 7.30 29.60
CA TYR A 501 -7.98 6.59 28.49
C TYR A 501 -9.41 6.19 28.84
N LYS A 502 -9.70 5.96 30.14
CA LYS A 502 -11.07 5.72 30.61
C LYS A 502 -11.96 6.94 30.33
N ASP A 503 -11.51 8.14 30.70
CA ASP A 503 -12.23 9.40 30.41
C ASP A 503 -12.46 9.60 28.91
N LEU A 504 -11.49 9.26 28.06
CA LEU A 504 -11.64 9.35 26.60
C LEU A 504 -12.68 8.36 26.04
N ILE A 505 -12.73 7.12 26.54
CA ILE A 505 -13.75 6.14 26.14
C ILE A 505 -15.14 6.57 26.60
N ASP A 506 -15.27 7.04 27.84
CA ASP A 506 -16.57 7.44 28.36
C ASP A 506 -17.13 8.65 27.59
N LYS A 507 -16.26 9.56 27.14
CA LYS A 507 -16.62 10.62 26.18
C LYS A 507 -17.06 10.07 24.83
N ASP A 508 -16.34 9.10 24.26
CA ASP A 508 -16.75 8.45 22.98
C ASP A 508 -18.14 7.82 23.11
N LYS A 509 -18.46 7.16 24.24
CA LYS A 509 -19.78 6.55 24.49
C LYS A 509 -20.88 7.60 24.55
N ASN A 510 -20.65 8.72 25.22
CA ASN A 510 -21.63 9.79 25.31
C ASN A 510 -21.95 10.41 23.94
N ILE A 511 -20.94 10.56 23.08
CA ILE A 511 -21.12 11.04 21.70
C ILE A 511 -21.92 10.03 20.86
N GLN A 512 -21.62 8.73 20.99
CA GLN A 512 -22.38 7.69 20.27
C GLN A 512 -23.86 7.67 20.68
N ILE A 513 -24.16 7.93 21.96
CA ILE A 513 -25.53 8.03 22.47
C ILE A 513 -26.22 9.29 21.93
N SER A 514 -25.51 10.41 21.77
CA SER A 514 -26.10 11.65 21.22
C SER A 514 -26.29 11.62 19.70
N ASP A 515 -25.38 10.98 18.96
CA ASP A 515 -25.47 10.87 17.49
C ASP A 515 -26.49 9.81 17.04
N GLY A 516 -26.95 8.94 17.96
CA GLY A 516 -27.94 7.91 17.73
C GLY A 516 -29.40 8.33 17.98
N TYR A 517 -29.67 9.63 18.10
CA TYR A 517 -31.01 10.22 18.26
C TYR A 517 -31.49 10.92 16.99
#